data_AF-A0A8T7E4C1-F1
#
_entry.id   AF-A0A8T7E4C1-F1
#
_cell.length_a   1.000
_cell.length_b   1.000
_cell.length_c   1.000
_cell.angle_alpha   90.00
_cell.angle_beta   90.00
_cell.angle_gamma   90.00
#
_symmetry.space_group_name_H-M   'P 1'
#
loop_
_entity.id
_entity.type
_entity.pdbx_description
1 polymer ?
#
loop_
_entity_poly.entity_id
_entity_poly.type
_entity_poly.pdbx_seq_one_letter_code
_entity_poly.pdbx_strand_id
1 'polypeptide(L)'
;VIDGLMGGSPAEWPERYAQGAVFGRVPDVPQVVIVGVFDDKWRGSGLHYVRHAARAGAPVRLFEAGASGHFEVIDPDSTTWPLVRKAARGLLGLN
;
A
#
# COMPACT_ATOMS: atom_id res chain seq x y z
N VAL A 1 11.17 12.31 3.05
CA VAL A 1 10.43 12.67 4.27
C VAL A 1 9.34 13.67 3.92
N ILE A 2 8.24 13.71 4.68
CA ILE A 2 7.02 14.48 4.37
C ILE A 2 6.84 15.64 5.36
N ASP A 3 7.94 16.29 5.73
CA ASP A 3 8.00 17.26 6.83
C ASP A 3 7.00 18.41 6.69
N GLY A 4 6.76 18.88 5.45
CA GLY A 4 5.75 19.92 5.19
C GLY A 4 4.33 19.49 5.54
N LEU A 5 3.99 18.21 5.32
CA LEU A 5 2.70 17.64 5.74
C LEU A 5 2.66 17.40 7.26
N MET A 6 3.79 16.98 7.83
CA MET A 6 3.89 16.59 9.23
C MET A 6 4.21 17.76 10.17
N GLY A 7 4.49 18.95 9.65
CA GLY A 7 4.88 20.14 10.40
C GLY A 7 6.27 20.03 11.06
N GLY A 8 7.17 19.24 10.48
CA GLY A 8 8.55 19.02 10.92
C GLY A 8 9.04 17.59 10.70
N SER A 9 10.30 17.33 11.03
CA SER A 9 10.95 16.04 10.78
C SER A 9 10.52 14.94 11.77
N PRO A 10 10.77 13.65 11.45
CA PRO A 10 10.53 12.55 12.39
C PRO A 10 11.32 12.66 13.71
N ALA A 11 12.46 13.36 13.70
CA ALA A 11 13.26 13.58 14.89
C ALA A 11 12.64 14.65 15.80
N GLU A 12 11.99 15.67 15.22
CA GLU A 12 11.33 16.75 15.96
C GLU A 12 9.93 16.35 16.45
N TRP A 13 9.17 15.62 15.64
CA TRP A 13 7.79 15.22 15.95
C TRP A 13 7.54 13.72 15.75
N PRO A 14 8.23 12.83 16.48
CA PRO A 14 8.16 11.38 16.29
C PRO A 14 6.74 10.83 16.47
N GLU A 15 5.93 11.39 17.36
CA GLU A 15 4.56 10.95 17.61
C GLU A 15 3.66 11.15 16.38
N ARG A 16 3.85 12.24 15.62
CA ARG A 16 3.04 12.50 14.41
C ARG A 16 3.31 11.43 13.36
N TYR A 17 4.58 11.05 13.19
CA TYR A 17 4.97 9.97 12.29
C TYR A 17 4.45 8.61 12.76
N ALA A 18 4.47 8.34 14.07
CA ALA A 18 3.88 7.12 14.63
C ALA A 18 2.35 7.06 14.46
N GLN A 19 1.66 8.21 14.53
CA GLN A 19 0.23 8.31 14.26
C GLN A 19 -0.10 8.09 12.78
N GLY A 20 0.72 8.61 11.86
CA GLY A 20 0.58 8.39 10.41
C GLY A 20 1.03 7.01 9.92
N ALA A 21 1.73 6.23 10.74
CA ALA A 21 2.21 4.92 10.37
C ALA A 21 1.07 3.89 10.26
N VAL A 22 0.85 3.38 9.05
CA VAL A 22 -0.19 2.39 8.74
C VAL A 22 0.19 0.98 9.23
N PHE A 23 1.48 0.63 9.25
CA PHE A 23 1.95 -0.72 9.62
C PHE A 23 1.69 -1.09 11.10
N GLY A 24 1.45 -0.12 11.98
CA GLY A 24 1.06 -0.36 13.38
C GLY A 24 -0.45 -0.53 13.58
N ARG A 25 -1.25 -0.45 12.51
CA ARG A 25 -2.72 -0.43 12.54
C ARG A 25 -3.31 -1.32 11.44
N VAL A 26 -2.85 -2.57 11.39
CA VAL A 26 -3.35 -3.54 10.40
C VAL A 26 -4.78 -3.93 10.75
N PRO A 27 -5.76 -3.73 9.86
CA PRO A 27 -7.13 -4.16 10.11
C PRO A 27 -7.27 -5.66 9.89
N ASP A 28 -8.13 -6.31 10.67
CA ASP A 28 -8.44 -7.74 10.54
C ASP A 28 -9.57 -7.99 9.54
N VAL A 29 -9.34 -7.56 8.29
CA VAL A 29 -10.27 -7.75 7.17
C VAL A 29 -9.48 -8.12 5.90
N PRO A 30 -10.10 -8.81 4.92
CA PRO A 30 -9.44 -9.15 3.66
C PRO A 30 -8.88 -7.92 2.96
N GLN A 31 -7.60 -7.99 2.61
CA GLN A 31 -6.86 -6.90 1.98
C GLN A 31 -6.12 -7.37 0.74
N VAL A 32 -6.01 -6.47 -0.23
CA VAL A 32 -5.16 -6.67 -1.40
C VAL A 32 -4.26 -5.45 -1.55
N VAL A 33 -2.96 -5.66 -1.47
CA VAL A 33 -1.92 -4.65 -1.71
C VAL A 33 -1.38 -4.87 -3.12
N ILE A 34 -1.40 -3.83 -3.94
CA ILE A 34 -0.88 -3.84 -5.31
C ILE A 34 0.27 -2.85 -5.39
N VAL A 35 1.42 -3.29 -5.86
CA VAL A 35 2.62 -2.44 -6.04
C VAL A 35 3.16 -2.61 -7.45
N GLY A 36 3.67 -1.53 -8.04
CA GLY A 36 4.42 -1.60 -9.29
C GLY A 36 5.81 -2.18 -9.05
N VAL A 37 6.25 -3.10 -9.92
CA VAL A 37 7.61 -3.67 -9.84
C VAL A 37 8.68 -2.60 -10.04
N PHE A 38 8.40 -1.56 -10.83
CA PHE A 38 9.30 -0.45 -11.11
C PHE A 38 9.03 0.79 -10.22
N ASP A 39 8.23 0.67 -9.16
CA ASP A 39 8.03 1.74 -8.19
C ASP A 39 9.15 1.75 -7.14
N ASP A 40 10.24 2.46 -7.45
CA ASP A 40 11.38 2.57 -6.54
C ASP A 40 11.11 3.41 -5.27
N LYS A 41 9.99 4.15 -5.23
CA LYS A 41 9.67 5.05 -4.11
C LYS A 41 8.80 4.37 -3.07
N TRP A 42 7.78 3.62 -3.48
CA TRP A 42 6.74 3.12 -2.57
C TRP A 42 6.57 1.61 -2.54
N ARG A 43 7.15 0.86 -3.48
CA ARG A 43 7.12 -0.62 -3.43
C ARG A 43 7.63 -1.13 -2.08
N GLY A 44 8.73 -0.56 -1.58
CA GLY A 44 9.31 -0.92 -0.28
C GLY A 44 8.31 -0.81 0.87
N SER A 45 7.54 0.28 0.92
CA SER A 45 6.51 0.52 1.94
C SER A 45 5.36 -0.48 1.85
N GLY A 46 4.88 -0.80 0.64
CA GLY A 46 3.85 -1.81 0.43
C GLY A 46 4.29 -3.21 0.86
N LEU A 47 5.50 -3.62 0.48
CA LEU A 47 6.10 -4.90 0.92
C LEU A 47 6.29 -4.95 2.43
N HIS A 48 6.67 -3.83 3.05
CA HIS A 48 6.81 -3.74 4.51
C HIS A 48 5.47 -3.94 5.20
N TYR A 49 4.41 -3.28 4.72
CA TYR A 49 3.06 -3.44 5.26
C TYR A 49 2.58 -4.90 5.18
N VAL A 50 2.71 -5.55 4.01
CA VAL A 50 2.30 -6.95 3.82
C VAL A 50 3.01 -7.88 4.80
N ARG A 51 4.32 -7.70 5.02
CA ARG A 51 5.07 -8.50 6.01
C ARG A 51 4.54 -8.31 7.43
N HIS A 52 4.22 -7.07 7.82
CA HIS A 52 3.66 -6.79 9.14
C HIS A 52 2.26 -7.38 9.29
N ALA A 53 1.40 -7.20 8.30
CA ALA A 53 0.05 -7.74 8.30
C ALA A 53 0.05 -9.28 8.35
N ALA A 54 0.90 -9.94 7.56
CA ALA A 54 1.05 -11.39 7.60
C ALA A 54 1.54 -11.90 8.96
N ARG A 55 2.50 -11.22 9.61
CA ARG A 55 2.96 -11.55 10.97
C ARG A 55 1.88 -11.37 12.03
N ALA A 56 0.97 -10.43 11.83
CA ALA A 56 -0.19 -10.22 12.69
C ALA A 56 -1.34 -11.21 12.42
N GLY A 57 -1.20 -12.12 11.45
CA GLY A 57 -2.25 -13.08 11.07
C GLY A 57 -3.38 -12.48 10.23
N ALA A 58 -3.26 -11.22 9.79
CA ALA A 58 -4.30 -10.56 9.01
C ALA A 58 -4.40 -11.17 7.59
N PRO A 59 -5.61 -11.26 7.02
CA PRO A 59 -5.84 -11.84 5.69
C PRO A 59 -5.43 -10.86 4.56
N VAL A 60 -4.12 -10.73 4.34
CA VAL A 60 -3.52 -9.86 3.33
C VAL A 60 -3.00 -10.66 2.12
N ARG A 61 -3.19 -10.11 0.92
CA ARG A 61 -2.57 -10.61 -0.32
C ARG A 61 -1.76 -9.50 -1.00
N LEU A 62 -0.65 -9.88 -1.64
CA LEU A 62 0.21 -9.00 -2.43
C LEU A 62 0.08 -9.33 -3.92
N PHE A 63 -0.02 -8.31 -4.76
CA PHE A 63 0.19 -8.40 -6.20
C PHE A 63 1.27 -7.42 -6.63
N GLU A 64 2.29 -7.94 -7.31
CA GLU A 64 3.35 -7.14 -7.90
C GLU A 64 3.07 -6.98 -9.39
N ALA A 65 2.69 -5.77 -9.81
CA ALA A 65 2.34 -5.44 -11.19
C ALA A 65 3.62 -5.29 -12.02
N GLY A 66 3.88 -6.28 -12.88
CA GLY A 66 5.16 -6.45 -13.59
C GLY A 66 5.49 -5.39 -14.64
N ALA A 67 4.51 -4.60 -15.11
CA ALA A 67 4.70 -3.54 -16.10
C ALA A 67 4.34 -2.16 -15.52
N SER A 68 4.54 -1.95 -14.22
CA SER A 68 4.07 -0.76 -13.50
C SER A 68 5.15 -0.14 -12.65
N GLY A 69 5.25 1.18 -12.73
CA GLY A 69 5.97 2.02 -11.79
C GLY A 69 5.03 2.61 -10.76
N HIS A 70 5.31 3.85 -10.38
CA HIS A 70 4.66 4.52 -9.27
C HIS A 70 3.19 4.86 -9.50
N PHE A 71 2.84 5.29 -10.72
CA PHE A 71 1.51 5.86 -11.00
C PHE A 71 0.58 4.87 -11.69
N GLU A 72 1.11 3.86 -12.37
CA GLU A 72 0.30 2.92 -13.17
C GLU A 72 -0.67 2.11 -12.30
N VAL A 73 -0.39 1.92 -11.00
CA VAL A 73 -1.34 1.23 -10.09
C VAL A 73 -2.52 2.11 -9.65
N ILE A 74 -2.51 3.42 -9.90
CA ILE A 74 -3.60 4.34 -9.54
C ILE A 74 -4.23 5.06 -10.73
N ASP A 75 -3.56 5.06 -11.89
CA ASP A 75 -4.05 5.66 -13.12
C ASP A 75 -5.13 4.77 -13.76
N PRO A 76 -6.39 5.24 -13.88
CA PRO A 76 -7.48 4.51 -14.51
C PRO A 76 -7.27 4.18 -15.99
N ASP A 77 -6.42 4.93 -16.69
CA ASP A 77 -6.15 4.75 -18.12
C ASP A 77 -4.94 3.83 -18.37
N SER A 78 -4.25 3.38 -17.31
CA SER A 78 -3.12 2.47 -17.43
C SER A 78 -3.53 1.04 -17.80
N THR A 79 -2.60 0.31 -18.40
CA THR A 79 -2.76 -1.13 -18.66
C THR A 79 -2.84 -1.97 -17.39
N THR A 80 -2.51 -1.40 -16.23
CA THR A 80 -2.54 -2.05 -14.91
C THR A 80 -3.89 -1.90 -14.23
N TRP A 81 -4.65 -0.86 -14.55
CA TRP A 81 -5.95 -0.61 -13.94
C TRP A 81 -6.93 -1.80 -13.92
N PRO A 82 -7.02 -2.66 -14.96
CA PRO A 82 -7.84 -3.86 -14.90
C PRO A 82 -7.51 -4.80 -13.72
N LEU A 83 -6.24 -4.89 -13.30
CA LEU A 83 -5.82 -5.66 -12.11
C LEU A 83 -6.43 -5.06 -10.83
N VAL A 84 -6.37 -3.74 -10.69
CA VAL A 84 -6.90 -3.01 -9.52
C VAL A 84 -8.41 -3.19 -9.43
N ARG A 85 -9.13 -2.98 -10.54
CA ARG A 85 -10.58 -3.20 -10.59
C ARG A 85 -10.97 -4.63 -10.25
N LYS A 86 -10.25 -5.61 -10.78
CA LYS A 86 -10.49 -7.04 -10.48
C LYS A 86 -10.29 -7.33 -9.00
N ALA A 87 -9.23 -6.80 -8.39
CA ALA A 87 -8.96 -6.98 -6.97
C ALA A 87 -10.07 -6.36 -6.09
N ALA A 88 -10.48 -5.12 -6.38
CA ALA A 88 -11.55 -4.44 -5.65
C ALA A 88 -12.89 -5.19 -5.78
N ARG A 89 -13.26 -5.59 -6.99
CA ARG A 89 -14.45 -6.41 -7.26
C ARG A 89 -14.45 -7.73 -6.48
N GLY A 90 -13.31 -8.43 -6.45
CA GLY A 90 -13.16 -9.66 -5.69
C GLY A 90 -13.32 -9.47 -4.18
N LEU A 91 -12.84 -8.36 -3.61
CA LEU A 91 -13.07 -8.02 -2.21
C LEU A 91 -14.55 -7.71 -1.90
N LEU A 92 -15.29 -7.18 -2.88
CA LEU A 92 -16.71 -6.89 -2.77
C LEU A 92 -17.63 -8.09 -3.09
N GLY A 93 -17.06 -9.25 -3.46
CA GLY A 93 -17.84 -10.41 -3.91
C GLY A 93 -18.55 -10.21 -5.25
N LEU A 94 -18.11 -9.23 -6.05
CA LEU A 94 -18.68 -8.91 -7.36
C LEU A 94 -17.86 -9.65 -8.43
N ASN A 95 -18.30 -10.83 -8.86
CA ASN A 95 -17.70 -11.52 -10.00
C ASN A 95 -18.16 -10.85 -11.30
#